data_AF-A0A525LAQ9-F1
#
_entry.id   AF-A0A525LAQ9-F1
#
_cell.length_a   1.000
_cell.length_b   1.000
_cell.length_c   1.000
_cell.angle_alpha   90.00
_cell.angle_beta   90.00
_cell.angle_gamma   90.00
#
_symmetry.space_group_name_H-M   'P 1'
#
loop_
_entity.id
_entity.type
_entity.pdbx_description
1 polymer ?
#
loop_
_entity_poly.entity_id
_entity_poly.type
_entity_poly.pdbx_seq_one_letter_code
_entity_poly.pdbx_strand_id
1 'polypeptide(L)'
;MNRVIGGLAAVAAVTLLAGATPARASVTVIGGGLAEACSKAAMAGSSNIRDEAGCSQALSEEMLSPRDKAGTFVNRGIMRMRRGEMATAMQDFDQAVRFEPKLGEIYVNRGAALVGQHRYADGLVDLNKGIGLGIEEPAKAYYNRALAYEGLDDVKSAYFDYQKAVELSPEWDPPKQQLTRFHVARRE
;
A
#
# COMPACT_ATOMS: atom_id res chain seq x y z
N MET A 1 -26.68 1.33 39.63
CA MET A 1 -26.36 2.62 38.99
C MET A 1 -25.52 2.35 37.75
N ASN A 2 -26.19 2.23 36.59
CA ASN A 2 -25.55 2.06 35.29
C ASN A 2 -24.90 3.38 34.86
N ARG A 3 -23.57 3.45 34.84
CA ARG A 3 -22.86 4.50 34.10
C ARG A 3 -22.65 4.03 32.67
N VAL A 4 -23.65 4.30 31.83
CA VAL A 4 -23.47 4.40 30.39
C VAL A 4 -22.96 5.80 30.10
N ILE A 5 -21.64 6.03 30.18
CA ILE A 5 -21.04 7.29 29.72
C ILE A 5 -19.67 6.98 29.11
N GLY A 6 -19.53 7.26 27.82
CA GLY A 6 -18.25 7.17 27.11
C GLY A 6 -18.40 7.15 25.59
N GLY A 7 -19.32 7.95 25.04
CA GLY A 7 -19.41 8.17 23.59
C GLY A 7 -18.12 8.82 23.09
N LEU A 8 -17.60 8.30 21.98
CA LEU A 8 -16.26 8.59 21.47
C LEU A 8 -15.95 10.09 21.32
N ALA A 9 -14.70 10.37 21.66
CA ALA A 9 -13.97 11.62 21.57
C ALA A 9 -13.95 12.27 20.17
N ALA A 10 -13.87 13.60 20.13
CA ALA A 10 -13.53 14.32 18.90
C ALA A 10 -12.05 14.06 18.57
N VAL A 11 -11.76 13.75 17.30
CA VAL A 11 -10.41 13.44 16.82
C VAL A 11 -10.00 14.50 15.78
N ALA A 12 -8.87 15.17 16.00
CA ALA A 12 -8.33 16.18 15.11
C ALA A 12 -6.82 15.98 14.90
N ALA A 13 -6.30 16.26 13.70
CA ALA A 13 -4.87 16.24 13.41
C ALA A 13 -4.26 17.65 13.59
N VAL A 14 -3.10 17.73 14.25
CA VAL A 14 -2.45 19.01 14.64
C VAL A 14 -1.53 19.56 13.53
N THR A 15 -1.11 18.73 12.57
CA THR A 15 -0.30 19.12 11.41
C THR A 15 -0.73 18.37 10.13
N LEU A 16 -0.70 19.05 8.98
CA LEU A 16 -0.89 18.47 7.64
C LEU A 16 0.24 17.46 7.34
N LEU A 17 -0.02 16.50 6.44
CA LEU A 17 0.73 15.31 6.00
C LEU A 17 2.24 15.47 5.64
N ALA A 18 2.94 16.51 6.07
CA ALA A 18 4.34 16.80 5.74
C ALA A 18 5.25 15.60 6.10
N GLY A 19 5.63 14.83 5.06
CA GLY A 19 6.58 13.71 5.14
C GLY A 19 5.98 12.30 5.08
N ALA A 20 4.66 12.12 4.98
CA ALA A 20 4.07 10.78 4.87
C ALA A 20 4.23 10.22 3.45
N THR A 21 4.81 9.03 3.31
CA THR A 21 5.01 8.36 2.02
C THR A 21 4.19 7.08 1.95
N PRO A 22 3.44 6.82 0.86
CA PRO A 22 2.67 5.59 0.73
C PRO A 22 3.55 4.34 0.88
N ALA A 23 3.04 3.38 1.65
CA ALA A 23 3.65 2.07 1.84
C ALA A 23 3.39 1.17 0.63
N ARG A 24 4.33 0.26 0.34
CA ARG A 24 4.26 -0.65 -0.81
C ARG A 24 4.27 -2.10 -0.33
N ALA A 25 3.41 -2.93 -0.90
CA ALA A 25 3.30 -4.34 -0.53
C ALA A 25 3.93 -5.20 -1.64
N SER A 26 5.11 -5.76 -1.40
CA SER A 26 5.78 -6.58 -2.45
C SER A 26 5.08 -7.93 -2.57
N VAL A 27 5.11 -8.53 -3.76
CA VAL A 27 4.47 -9.84 -4.00
C VAL A 27 5.54 -10.90 -4.05
N THR A 28 5.40 -11.95 -3.24
CA THR A 28 6.29 -13.11 -3.32
C THR A 28 6.02 -13.91 -4.59
N VAL A 29 7.02 -14.05 -5.45
CA VAL A 29 7.02 -14.99 -6.58
C VAL A 29 7.81 -16.23 -6.19
N ILE A 30 7.16 -17.40 -6.21
CA ILE A 30 7.74 -18.68 -5.77
C ILE A 30 8.29 -19.42 -7.00
N GLY A 31 9.56 -19.76 -6.99
CA GLY A 31 10.22 -20.46 -8.09
C GLY A 31 11.72 -20.16 -8.11
N GLY A 32 12.41 -20.57 -9.16
CA GLY A 32 13.78 -20.11 -9.45
C GLY A 32 13.77 -19.24 -10.70
N GLY A 33 14.80 -18.39 -10.87
CA GLY A 33 14.98 -17.58 -12.08
C GLY A 33 14.88 -16.07 -11.84
N LEU A 34 14.70 -15.34 -12.93
CA LEU A 34 14.67 -13.88 -12.96
C LEU A 34 13.44 -13.33 -12.26
N ALA A 35 12.28 -13.99 -12.35
CA ALA A 35 11.07 -13.56 -11.63
C ALA A 35 11.25 -13.64 -10.10
N GLU A 36 11.90 -14.68 -9.60
CA GLU A 36 12.23 -14.82 -8.17
C GLU A 36 13.27 -13.76 -7.74
N ALA A 37 14.30 -13.54 -8.55
CA ALA A 37 15.31 -12.51 -8.30
C ALA A 37 14.69 -11.10 -8.28
N CYS A 38 13.77 -10.81 -9.21
CA CYS A 38 12.97 -9.58 -9.25
C CYS A 38 12.17 -9.40 -7.95
N SER A 39 11.48 -10.45 -7.51
CA SER A 39 10.72 -10.46 -6.25
C SER A 39 11.61 -10.13 -5.05
N LYS A 40 12.76 -10.82 -4.93
CA LYS A 40 13.74 -10.57 -3.85
C LYS A 40 14.28 -9.14 -3.87
N ALA A 41 14.62 -8.62 -5.06
CA ALA A 41 15.10 -7.25 -5.20
C ALA A 41 14.03 -6.20 -4.82
N ALA A 42 12.76 -6.44 -5.18
CA ALA A 42 11.66 -5.55 -4.80
C ALA A 42 11.45 -5.53 -3.28
N MET A 43 11.44 -6.72 -2.63
CA MET A 43 11.35 -6.87 -1.18
C MET A 43 12.53 -6.19 -0.46
N ALA A 44 13.74 -6.29 -1.02
CA ALA A 44 14.95 -5.66 -0.49
C ALA A 44 14.99 -4.13 -0.64
N GLY A 45 13.94 -3.50 -1.18
CA GLY A 45 13.92 -2.05 -1.31
C GLY A 45 14.53 -1.51 -2.60
N SER A 46 14.94 -2.36 -3.54
CA SER A 46 15.64 -1.90 -4.75
C SER A 46 14.80 -0.94 -5.60
N SER A 47 15.48 0.04 -6.18
CA SER A 47 15.02 0.93 -7.24
C SER A 47 15.99 0.91 -8.43
N ASN A 48 16.93 -0.03 -8.45
CA ASN A 48 17.99 -0.09 -9.46
C ASN A 48 17.43 -0.51 -10.82
N ILE A 49 17.86 0.18 -11.88
CA ILE A 49 17.46 -0.14 -13.25
C ILE A 49 17.93 -1.51 -13.71
N ARG A 50 19.03 -2.04 -13.15
CA ARG A 50 19.48 -3.41 -13.43
C ARG A 50 18.51 -4.45 -12.88
N ASP A 51 17.99 -4.25 -11.68
CA ASP A 51 17.05 -5.19 -11.05
C ASP A 51 15.70 -5.14 -11.78
N GLU A 52 15.27 -3.95 -12.19
CA GLU A 52 14.08 -3.77 -13.04
C GLU A 52 14.25 -4.41 -14.43
N ALA A 53 15.44 -4.35 -15.01
CA ALA A 53 15.75 -5.03 -16.27
C ALA A 53 15.60 -6.55 -16.10
N GLY A 54 16.03 -7.11 -14.97
CA GLY A 54 15.79 -8.51 -14.61
C GLY A 54 14.30 -8.85 -14.54
N CYS A 55 13.48 -7.99 -13.92
CA CYS A 55 12.02 -8.15 -13.94
C CYS A 55 11.45 -8.14 -15.37
N SER A 56 11.95 -7.25 -16.22
CA SER A 56 11.49 -7.11 -17.60
C SER A 56 11.85 -8.32 -18.45
N GLN A 57 13.05 -8.85 -18.26
CA GLN A 57 13.53 -10.06 -18.90
C GLN A 57 12.71 -11.28 -18.46
N ALA A 58 12.41 -11.41 -17.17
CA ALA A 58 11.54 -12.46 -16.66
C ALA A 58 10.16 -12.45 -17.35
N LEU A 59 9.55 -11.27 -17.49
CA LEU A 59 8.24 -11.10 -18.11
C LEU A 59 8.20 -11.45 -19.61
N SER A 60 9.33 -11.35 -20.31
CA SER A 60 9.44 -11.65 -21.74
C SER A 60 9.93 -13.04 -22.06
N GLU A 61 10.79 -13.63 -21.22
CA GLU A 61 11.53 -14.86 -21.53
C GLU A 61 11.07 -16.07 -20.71
N GLU A 62 10.57 -15.86 -19.49
CA GLU A 62 10.18 -16.97 -18.61
C GLU A 62 8.72 -17.38 -18.83
N MET A 63 8.48 -18.69 -18.78
CA MET A 63 7.13 -19.24 -18.74
C MET A 63 6.59 -19.15 -17.31
N LEU A 64 5.91 -18.05 -17.00
CA LEU A 64 5.34 -17.78 -15.68
C LEU A 64 3.88 -18.20 -15.60
N SER A 65 3.46 -18.65 -14.41
CA SER A 65 2.03 -18.79 -14.10
C SER A 65 1.34 -17.41 -14.15
N PRO A 66 0.02 -17.32 -14.37
CA PRO A 66 -0.67 -16.03 -14.36
C PRO A 66 -0.45 -15.24 -13.06
N ARG A 67 -0.45 -15.92 -11.92
CA ARG A 67 -0.19 -15.30 -10.61
C ARG A 67 1.24 -14.78 -10.50
N ASP A 68 2.24 -15.57 -10.90
CA ASP A 68 3.65 -15.13 -10.83
C ASP A 68 3.91 -13.99 -11.79
N LYS A 69 3.33 -14.04 -12.99
CA LYS A 69 3.40 -12.96 -13.97
C LYS A 69 2.82 -11.66 -13.42
N ALA A 70 1.66 -11.73 -12.77
CA ALA A 70 1.07 -10.59 -12.09
C ALA A 70 1.98 -10.06 -10.96
N GLY A 71 2.55 -10.96 -10.15
CA GLY A 71 3.51 -10.62 -9.10
C GLY A 71 4.77 -9.92 -9.64
N THR A 72 5.33 -10.41 -10.75
CA THR A 72 6.50 -9.78 -11.39
C THR A 72 6.17 -8.39 -11.93
N PHE A 73 5.01 -8.18 -12.53
CA PHE A 73 4.54 -6.84 -12.90
C PHE A 73 4.41 -5.91 -11.68
N VAL A 74 3.80 -6.38 -10.58
CA VAL A 74 3.68 -5.60 -9.34
C VAL A 74 5.06 -5.21 -8.80
N ASN A 75 6.00 -6.15 -8.73
CA ASN A 75 7.34 -5.91 -8.22
C ASN A 75 8.12 -4.92 -9.08
N ARG A 76 8.01 -5.01 -10.41
CA ARG A 76 8.60 -4.00 -11.32
C ARG A 76 7.95 -2.61 -11.13
N GLY A 77 6.63 -2.57 -11.03
CA GLY A 77 5.89 -1.33 -10.77
C GLY A 77 6.30 -0.66 -9.45
N ILE A 78 6.55 -1.44 -8.40
CA ILE A 78 7.07 -0.96 -7.11
C ILE A 78 8.44 -0.29 -7.29
N MET A 79 9.36 -0.89 -8.05
CA MET A 79 10.69 -0.31 -8.30
C MET A 79 10.58 1.02 -9.06
N ARG A 80 9.76 1.08 -10.10
CA ARG A 80 9.47 2.31 -10.87
C ARG A 80 8.85 3.40 -9.99
N MET A 81 7.91 3.02 -9.14
CA MET A 81 7.29 3.91 -8.17
C MET A 81 8.28 4.45 -7.14
N ARG A 82 9.35 3.72 -6.80
CA ARG A 82 10.43 4.24 -5.93
C ARG A 82 11.30 5.29 -6.64
N ARG A 83 11.42 5.22 -7.97
CA ARG A 83 12.13 6.22 -8.79
C ARG A 83 11.27 7.43 -9.18
N GLY A 84 10.00 7.47 -8.79
CA GLY A 84 9.07 8.53 -9.17
C GLY A 84 8.42 8.33 -10.55
N GLU A 85 8.64 7.19 -11.20
CA GLU A 85 8.09 6.89 -12.52
C GLU A 85 6.64 6.36 -12.41
N MET A 86 5.74 7.25 -12.00
CA MET A 86 4.37 6.88 -11.64
C MET A 86 3.56 6.34 -12.83
N ALA A 87 3.72 6.92 -14.02
CA ALA A 87 2.95 6.50 -15.19
C ALA A 87 3.29 5.07 -15.62
N THR A 88 4.57 4.71 -15.63
CA THR A 88 5.01 3.35 -16.00
C THR A 88 4.70 2.33 -14.89
N ALA A 89 4.76 2.75 -13.62
CA ALA A 89 4.29 1.91 -12.51
C ALA A 89 2.79 1.59 -12.61
N MET A 90 1.96 2.58 -12.93
CA MET A 90 0.51 2.38 -13.14
C MET A 90 0.24 1.41 -14.30
N GLN A 91 0.98 1.52 -15.40
CA GLN A 91 0.88 0.57 -16.51
C GLN A 91 1.21 -0.87 -16.08
N ASP A 92 2.23 -1.06 -15.23
CA ASP A 92 2.57 -2.38 -14.70
C ASP A 92 1.44 -2.94 -13.82
N PHE A 93 0.84 -2.12 -12.95
CA PHE A 93 -0.30 -2.56 -12.15
C PHE A 93 -1.50 -2.92 -13.03
N ASP A 94 -1.79 -2.15 -14.07
CA ASP A 94 -2.87 -2.46 -15.01
C ASP A 94 -2.60 -3.73 -15.82
N GLN A 95 -1.35 -4.03 -16.15
CA GLN A 95 -0.99 -5.33 -16.73
C GLN A 95 -1.18 -6.45 -15.71
N ALA A 96 -0.75 -6.27 -14.46
CA ALA A 96 -0.93 -7.28 -13.42
C ALA A 96 -2.41 -7.66 -13.23
N VAL A 97 -3.32 -6.68 -13.24
CA VAL A 97 -4.78 -6.92 -13.14
C VAL A 97 -5.29 -7.84 -14.26
N ARG A 98 -4.72 -7.74 -15.47
CA ARG A 98 -5.13 -8.59 -16.61
C ARG A 98 -4.75 -10.05 -16.41
N PHE A 99 -3.68 -10.34 -15.67
CA PHE A 99 -3.19 -11.69 -15.45
C PHE A 99 -3.81 -12.35 -14.20
N GLU A 100 -3.93 -11.62 -13.10
CA GLU A 100 -4.54 -12.13 -11.87
C GLU A 100 -5.39 -11.04 -11.19
N PRO A 101 -6.67 -10.87 -11.60
CA PRO A 101 -7.52 -9.81 -11.08
C PRO A 101 -7.91 -10.00 -9.60
N LYS A 102 -7.66 -11.16 -8.99
CA LYS A 102 -7.94 -11.43 -7.58
C LYS A 102 -6.72 -11.28 -6.67
N LEU A 103 -5.56 -10.92 -7.19
CA LEU A 103 -4.38 -10.64 -6.37
C LEU A 103 -4.53 -9.26 -5.71
N GLY A 104 -4.79 -9.24 -4.40
CA GLY A 104 -5.12 -8.03 -3.63
C GLY A 104 -3.98 -7.00 -3.63
N GLU A 105 -2.73 -7.46 -3.64
CA GLU A 105 -1.53 -6.62 -3.61
C GLU A 105 -1.45 -5.68 -4.82
N ILE A 106 -2.03 -6.06 -5.96
CA ILE A 106 -2.08 -5.19 -7.15
C ILE A 106 -2.83 -3.89 -6.79
N TYR A 107 -4.02 -4.03 -6.20
CA TYR A 107 -4.86 -2.88 -5.84
C TYR A 107 -4.27 -2.10 -4.66
N VAL A 108 -3.59 -2.75 -3.72
CA VAL A 108 -2.89 -2.03 -2.65
C VAL A 108 -1.80 -1.11 -3.23
N ASN A 109 -0.97 -1.61 -4.14
CA ASN A 109 0.10 -0.81 -4.72
C ASN A 109 -0.41 0.24 -5.72
N ARG A 110 -1.43 -0.08 -6.52
CA ARG A 110 -2.08 0.90 -7.40
C ARG A 110 -2.76 2.00 -6.60
N GLY A 111 -3.46 1.64 -5.53
CA GLY A 111 -4.04 2.58 -4.57
C GLY A 111 -2.97 3.46 -3.91
N ALA A 112 -1.84 2.89 -3.48
CA ALA A 112 -0.71 3.64 -2.94
C ALA A 112 -0.14 4.65 -3.95
N ALA A 113 -0.02 4.26 -5.22
CA ALA A 113 0.45 5.13 -6.30
C ALA A 113 -0.52 6.30 -6.54
N LEU A 114 -1.83 6.04 -6.50
CA LEU A 114 -2.87 7.05 -6.64
C LEU A 114 -2.86 8.03 -5.47
N VAL A 115 -2.72 7.55 -4.24
CA VAL A 115 -2.55 8.39 -3.04
C VAL A 115 -1.31 9.26 -3.15
N GLY A 116 -0.19 8.72 -3.63
CA GLY A 116 1.04 9.48 -3.89
C GLY A 116 0.89 10.56 -4.99
N GLN A 117 -0.14 10.44 -5.83
CA GLN A 117 -0.53 11.45 -6.84
C GLN A 117 -1.66 12.36 -6.35
N HIS A 118 -2.01 12.34 -5.06
CA HIS A 118 -3.12 13.08 -4.47
C HIS A 118 -4.51 12.71 -5.03
N ARG A 119 -4.62 11.55 -5.69
CA ARG A 119 -5.89 11.00 -6.20
C ARG A 119 -6.53 10.12 -5.14
N TYR A 120 -6.89 10.74 -4.02
CA TYR A 120 -7.27 10.03 -2.81
C TYR A 120 -8.55 9.19 -2.95
N ALA A 121 -9.59 9.73 -3.60
CA ALA A 121 -10.85 9.01 -3.81
C ALA A 121 -10.65 7.74 -4.67
N ASP A 122 -9.87 7.85 -5.75
CA ASP A 122 -9.52 6.70 -6.60
C ASP A 122 -8.67 5.69 -5.82
N GLY A 123 -7.72 6.18 -5.02
CA GLY A 123 -6.89 5.35 -4.16
C GLY A 123 -7.71 4.56 -3.14
N LEU A 124 -8.73 5.16 -2.52
CA LEU A 124 -9.63 4.47 -1.60
C LEU A 124 -10.38 3.31 -2.26
N VAL A 125 -10.82 3.45 -3.51
CA VAL A 125 -11.50 2.39 -4.25
C VAL A 125 -10.60 1.16 -4.37
N ASP A 126 -9.35 1.37 -4.80
CA ASP A 126 -8.38 0.29 -4.95
C ASP A 126 -7.95 -0.31 -3.61
N LEU A 127 -7.68 0.52 -2.60
CA LEU A 127 -7.28 0.05 -1.27
C LEU A 127 -8.37 -0.80 -0.62
N ASN A 128 -9.64 -0.38 -0.72
CA ASN A 128 -10.77 -1.17 -0.23
C ASN A 128 -10.90 -2.50 -0.97
N LYS A 129 -10.71 -2.50 -2.29
CA LYS A 129 -10.74 -3.73 -3.08
C LYS A 129 -9.61 -4.69 -2.69
N GLY A 130 -8.38 -4.18 -2.55
CA GLY A 130 -7.23 -4.98 -2.13
C GLY A 130 -7.44 -5.63 -0.77
N ILE A 131 -7.90 -4.84 0.22
CA ILE A 131 -8.24 -5.36 1.56
C ILE A 131 -9.33 -6.44 1.47
N GLY A 132 -10.37 -6.23 0.66
CA GLY A 132 -11.48 -7.19 0.51
C GLY A 132 -11.10 -8.50 -0.20
N LEU A 133 -10.05 -8.49 -1.02
CA LEU A 133 -9.52 -9.69 -1.69
C LEU A 133 -8.58 -10.52 -0.81
N GLY A 134 -8.11 -9.95 0.31
CA GLY A 134 -7.06 -10.54 1.14
C GLY A 134 -5.66 -10.24 0.58
N ILE A 135 -4.72 -10.00 1.49
CA ILE A 135 -3.34 -9.59 1.21
C ILE A 135 -2.39 -10.07 2.31
N GLU A 136 -1.13 -10.29 1.97
CA GLU A 136 -0.11 -10.72 2.92
C GLU A 136 0.27 -9.62 3.93
N GLU A 137 0.27 -8.35 3.50
CA GLU A 137 0.70 -7.21 4.32
C GLU A 137 -0.44 -6.19 4.58
N PRO A 138 -1.49 -6.57 5.35
CA PRO A 138 -2.67 -5.73 5.51
C PRO A 138 -2.37 -4.40 6.22
N ALA A 139 -1.41 -4.35 7.14
CA ALA A 139 -1.01 -3.13 7.83
C ALA A 139 -0.70 -1.98 6.85
N LYS A 140 -0.01 -2.28 5.75
CA LYS A 140 0.36 -1.29 4.71
C LYS A 140 -0.85 -0.75 3.96
N ALA A 141 -1.85 -1.60 3.70
CA ALA A 141 -3.09 -1.18 3.04
C ALA A 141 -3.91 -0.25 3.94
N TYR A 142 -4.07 -0.58 5.23
CA TYR A 142 -4.73 0.30 6.20
C TYR A 142 -3.99 1.63 6.34
N TYR A 143 -2.67 1.63 6.43
CA TYR A 143 -1.88 2.87 6.45
C TYR A 143 -2.10 3.74 5.20
N ASN A 144 -2.06 3.16 4.00
CA ASN A 144 -2.33 3.91 2.77
C ASN A 144 -3.77 4.44 2.71
N ARG A 145 -4.72 3.69 3.27
CA ARG A 145 -6.12 4.09 3.33
C ARG A 145 -6.32 5.23 4.32
N ALA A 146 -5.59 5.22 5.43
CA ALA A 146 -5.53 6.35 6.35
C ALA A 146 -5.01 7.62 5.66
N LEU A 147 -3.89 7.51 4.92
CA LEU A 147 -3.37 8.64 4.13
C LEU A 147 -4.39 9.20 3.14
N ALA A 148 -5.14 8.32 2.49
CA ALA A 148 -6.19 8.72 1.57
C ALA A 148 -7.36 9.42 2.27
N TYR A 149 -7.80 8.90 3.42
CA TYR A 149 -8.85 9.55 4.22
C TYR A 149 -8.44 10.94 4.69
N GLU A 150 -7.18 11.13 5.10
CA GLU A 150 -6.71 12.47 5.46
C GLU A 150 -6.62 13.43 4.29
N GLY A 151 -6.21 12.95 3.12
CA GLY A 151 -6.25 13.74 1.90
C GLY A 151 -7.66 14.17 1.51
N LEU A 152 -8.69 13.55 2.10
CA LEU A 152 -10.11 13.88 1.96
C LEU A 152 -10.70 14.53 3.22
N ASP A 153 -9.87 14.96 4.16
CA ASP A 153 -10.25 15.55 5.45
C ASP A 153 -11.12 14.63 6.36
N ASP A 154 -11.18 13.33 6.08
CA ASP A 154 -11.80 12.33 6.97
C ASP A 154 -10.80 11.87 8.04
N VAL A 155 -10.47 12.80 8.93
CA VAL A 155 -9.50 12.62 10.02
C VAL A 155 -9.91 11.46 10.95
N LYS A 156 -11.21 11.24 11.13
CA LYS A 156 -11.72 10.18 12.02
C LYS A 156 -11.43 8.80 11.42
N SER A 157 -11.76 8.58 10.16
CA SER A 157 -11.46 7.30 9.49
C SER A 157 -9.95 7.06 9.41
N ALA A 158 -9.18 8.11 9.14
CA ALA A 158 -7.71 8.02 9.13
C ALA A 158 -7.12 7.56 10.46
N TYR A 159 -7.59 8.13 11.58
CA TYR A 159 -7.14 7.74 12.91
C TYR A 159 -7.33 6.24 13.16
N PHE A 160 -8.53 5.72 12.86
CA PHE A 160 -8.82 4.29 13.07
C PHE A 160 -8.01 3.38 12.16
N ASP A 161 -7.79 3.78 10.92
CA ASP A 161 -6.96 3.00 10.00
C ASP A 161 -5.48 3.00 10.41
N TYR A 162 -4.95 4.11 10.93
CA TYR A 162 -3.61 4.11 11.52
C TYR A 162 -3.52 3.22 12.76
N GLN A 163 -4.53 3.27 13.65
CA GLN A 163 -4.59 2.36 14.80
C GLN A 163 -4.63 0.90 14.33
N LYS A 164 -5.41 0.59 13.30
CA LYS A 164 -5.49 -0.76 12.75
C LYS A 164 -4.16 -1.22 12.16
N ALA A 165 -3.44 -0.32 11.47
CA ALA A 165 -2.11 -0.62 10.96
C ALA A 165 -1.10 -0.94 12.10
N VAL A 166 -1.15 -0.19 13.22
CA VAL A 166 -0.34 -0.48 14.42
C VAL A 166 -0.73 -1.80 15.07
N GLU A 167 -2.02 -2.12 15.16
CA GLU A 167 -2.50 -3.40 15.70
C GLU A 167 -1.98 -4.60 14.89
N LEU A 168 -1.96 -4.47 13.56
CA LEU A 168 -1.53 -5.52 12.64
C LEU A 168 -0.01 -5.68 12.53
N SER A 169 0.76 -4.61 12.75
CA SER A 169 2.23 -4.63 12.74
C SER A 169 2.78 -3.66 13.79
N PRO A 170 2.84 -4.09 15.07
CA PRO A 170 3.26 -3.23 16.19
C PRO A 170 4.70 -2.74 16.09
N GLU A 171 5.57 -3.45 15.36
CA GLU A 171 6.95 -3.08 15.09
C GLU A 171 7.09 -2.00 14.01
N TRP A 172 6.10 -1.81 13.14
CA TRP A 172 6.17 -0.85 12.03
C TRP A 172 5.89 0.58 12.49
N ASP A 173 6.93 1.43 12.52
CA ASP A 173 6.89 2.79 13.09
C ASP A 173 6.04 3.84 12.34
N PRO A 174 5.91 3.87 11.01
CA PRO A 174 5.25 4.98 10.31
C PRO A 174 3.81 5.27 10.76
N PRO A 175 2.91 4.29 10.94
CA PRO A 175 1.58 4.55 11.49
C PRO A 175 1.62 5.12 12.92
N LYS A 176 2.56 4.69 13.77
CA LYS A 176 2.75 5.23 15.13
C LYS A 176 3.14 6.70 15.08
N GLN A 177 4.08 7.04 14.19
CA GLN A 177 4.50 8.44 13.98
C GLN A 177 3.30 9.30 13.55
N GLN A 178 2.46 8.79 12.63
CA GLN A 178 1.25 9.50 12.22
C GLN A 178 0.28 9.68 13.38
N LEU A 179 0.09 8.68 14.25
CA LEU A 179 -0.81 8.80 15.40
C LEU A 179 -0.39 9.86 16.42
N THR A 180 0.90 10.20 16.51
CA THR A 180 1.37 11.20 17.50
C THR A 180 0.83 12.61 17.27
N ARG A 181 0.41 12.94 16.03
CA ARG A 181 -0.17 14.25 15.71
C ARG A 181 -1.69 14.30 15.89
N PHE A 182 -2.33 13.20 16.26
CA PHE A 182 -3.77 13.17 16.54
C PHE A 182 -4.03 13.55 18.00
N HIS A 183 -4.97 14.46 18.20
CA HIS A 183 -5.51 14.77 19.51
C HIS A 183 -6.91 14.17 19.64
N VAL A 184 -7.15 13.48 20.75
CA VAL A 184 -8.41 12.79 21.05
C VAL A 184 -9.02 13.40 22.32
N ALA A 185 -10.04 14.22 22.16
CA ALA A 185 -10.70 14.91 23.28
C ALA A 185 -11.95 14.14 23.70
N ARG A 186 -12.02 13.66 24.96
CA ARG A 186 -13.24 13.07 25.51
C ARG A 186 -14.33 14.14 25.59
N ARG A 187 -15.53 13.83 25.08
CA ARG A 187 -16.72 14.63 25.38
C ARG A 187 -17.23 14.21 26.76
N GLU A 188 -17.32 15.17 27.67
CA GLU A 188 -17.97 15.02 28.97
C GLU A 188 -19.49 15.04 28.84
#